data_AF-A0A2S7JQP9-F1
#
_entry.id   AF-A0A2S7JQP9-F1
#
_cell.length_a   1.000
_cell.length_b   1.000
_cell.length_c   1.000
_cell.angle_alpha   90.00
_cell.angle_beta   90.00
_cell.angle_gamma   90.00
#
_symmetry.space_group_name_H-M   'P 1'
#
loop_
_entity.id
_entity.type
_entity.pdbx_description
1 polymer ?
#
loop_
_entity_poly.entity_id
_entity_poly.type
_entity_poly.pdbx_seq_one_letter_code
_entity_poly.pdbx_strand_id
1 'polypeptide(L)'
;MFEPSQADVRRFFCSVYAKWRDAQPMDALETLASQWVAEHPEYHADFADVDAALARMYEVKDGQVNPFLHLSMHLSVSEQCSIDQPRGIRQAVELLTARRDSLHTAHHETMDALGQMIWESQRSGRPPDGHAYIDAVQRRATRD
;
A
#
# COMPACT_ATOMS: atom_id res chain seq x y z
N MET A 1 -3.65 15.31 12.92
CA MET A 1 -3.81 14.05 12.18
C MET A 1 -3.01 13.02 12.96
N PHE A 2 -3.65 11.94 13.41
CA PHE A 2 -2.98 10.90 14.18
C PHE A 2 -2.27 10.01 13.15
N GLU A 3 -0.97 10.20 12.93
CA GLU A 3 -0.19 9.27 12.13
C GLU A 3 0.04 8.01 12.99
N PRO A 4 -0.40 6.83 12.54
CA PRO A 4 -0.18 5.61 13.31
C PRO A 4 1.32 5.36 13.46
N SER A 5 1.74 4.97 14.67
CA SER A 5 3.14 4.57 14.87
C SER A 5 3.44 3.28 14.11
N GLN A 6 4.72 2.99 13.85
CA GLN A 6 5.10 1.70 13.25
C GLN A 6 4.56 0.50 14.03
N ALA A 7 4.49 0.63 15.36
CA ALA A 7 3.94 -0.41 16.23
C ALA A 7 2.43 -0.58 16.03
N ASP A 8 1.69 0.51 15.80
CA ASP A 8 0.25 0.47 15.51
C ASP A 8 -0.02 -0.22 14.18
N VAL A 9 0.73 0.13 13.13
CA VAL A 9 0.64 -0.52 11.82
C VAL A 9 0.90 -2.02 11.91
N ARG A 10 1.92 -2.42 12.69
CA ARG A 10 2.24 -3.84 12.89
C ARG A 10 1.14 -4.60 13.60
N ARG A 11 0.63 -4.06 14.71
CA ARG A 11 -0.50 -4.66 15.44
C ARG A 11 -1.74 -4.75 14.57
N PHE A 12 -2.01 -3.71 13.77
CA PHE A 12 -3.13 -3.67 12.85
C PHE A 12 -3.08 -4.83 11.85
N PHE A 13 -1.99 -4.98 11.09
CA PHE A 13 -1.90 -6.05 10.09
C PHE A 13 -1.82 -7.46 10.71
N CYS A 14 -1.18 -7.63 11.87
CA CYS A 14 -1.22 -8.92 12.58
C CYS A 14 -2.66 -9.28 13.03
N SER A 15 -3.41 -8.29 13.53
CA SER A 15 -4.82 -8.45 13.90
C SER A 15 -5.69 -8.78 12.68
N VAL A 16 -5.53 -8.06 11.57
CA VAL A 16 -6.23 -8.32 10.31
C VAL A 16 -5.94 -9.73 9.80
N TYR A 17 -4.68 -10.16 9.80
CA TYR A 17 -4.31 -11.51 9.38
C TYR A 17 -4.95 -12.60 10.24
N ALA A 18 -4.91 -12.43 11.57
CA ALA A 18 -5.56 -13.36 12.50
C ALA A 18 -7.08 -13.43 12.27
N LYS A 19 -7.74 -12.28 12.15
CA LYS A 19 -9.18 -12.20 11.87
C LYS A 19 -9.55 -12.84 10.53
N TRP A 20 -8.77 -12.57 9.48
CA TRP A 20 -8.98 -13.14 8.16
C TRP A 20 -8.86 -14.67 8.17
N ARG A 21 -7.80 -15.21 8.78
CA ARG A 21 -7.57 -16.66 8.89
C ARG A 21 -8.69 -17.38 9.66
N ASP A 22 -9.17 -16.75 10.73
CA ASP A 22 -10.16 -17.33 11.63
C ASP A 22 -11.61 -16.94 11.24
N ALA A 23 -11.80 -16.30 10.09
CA ALA A 23 -13.08 -15.80 9.57
C ALA A 23 -13.88 -14.95 10.58
N GLN A 24 -13.18 -14.11 11.35
CA GLN A 24 -13.77 -13.22 12.33
C GLN A 24 -14.38 -11.97 11.66
N PRO A 25 -15.38 -11.33 12.30
CA PRO A 25 -15.90 -10.05 11.84
C PRO A 25 -14.80 -8.98 11.76
N MET A 26 -14.81 -8.21 10.68
CA MET A 26 -13.89 -7.13 10.39
C MET A 26 -14.67 -5.85 10.09
N ASP A 27 -14.15 -4.70 10.51
CA ASP A 27 -14.69 -3.42 10.07
C ASP A 27 -14.34 -3.14 8.58
N ALA A 28 -14.74 -1.98 8.07
CA ALA A 28 -14.50 -1.64 6.66
C ALA A 28 -13.01 -1.54 6.30
N LEU A 29 -12.18 -0.98 7.19
CA LEU A 29 -10.74 -0.83 6.97
C LEU A 29 -10.03 -2.18 7.10
N GLU A 30 -10.40 -2.98 8.10
CA GLU A 30 -9.89 -4.34 8.28
C GLU A 30 -10.26 -5.25 7.11
N THR A 31 -11.48 -5.12 6.59
CA THR A 31 -11.94 -5.87 5.40
C THR A 31 -11.09 -5.51 4.19
N LEU A 32 -10.88 -4.22 3.92
CA LEU A 32 -10.02 -3.77 2.83
C LEU A 32 -8.57 -4.26 3.00
N ALA A 33 -8.02 -4.15 4.20
CA ALA A 33 -6.67 -4.64 4.50
C ALA A 33 -6.56 -6.16 4.30
N SER A 34 -7.58 -6.93 4.67
CA SER A 34 -7.59 -8.39 4.52
C SER A 34 -7.52 -8.84 3.06
N GLN A 35 -8.07 -8.06 2.13
CA GLN A 35 -7.98 -8.34 0.69
C GLN A 35 -6.53 -8.24 0.23
N TRP A 36 -5.81 -7.20 0.65
CA TRP A 36 -4.39 -7.06 0.34
C TRP A 36 -3.51 -8.10 1.05
N VAL A 37 -3.84 -8.46 2.30
CA VAL A 37 -3.17 -9.56 2.99
C VAL A 37 -3.33 -10.88 2.24
N ALA A 38 -4.53 -11.16 1.69
CA ALA A 38 -4.78 -12.37 0.91
C ALA A 38 -3.97 -12.41 -0.41
N GLU A 39 -3.78 -11.27 -1.05
CA GLU A 39 -2.96 -11.12 -2.27
C GLU A 39 -1.45 -11.29 -2.03
N HIS A 40 -0.99 -11.23 -0.78
CA HIS A 40 0.42 -11.30 -0.39
C HIS A 40 0.76 -12.48 0.54
N PRO A 41 0.64 -13.74 0.07
CA PRO A 41 0.99 -14.93 0.86
C PRO A 41 2.45 -14.95 1.32
N GLU A 42 3.37 -14.28 0.61
CA GLU A 42 4.79 -14.17 0.96
C GLU A 42 5.03 -13.47 2.30
N TYR A 43 4.10 -12.65 2.77
CA TYR A 43 4.21 -11.88 4.01
C TYR A 43 3.41 -12.48 5.17
N HIS A 44 2.67 -13.57 4.96
CA HIS A 44 1.84 -14.19 6.00
C HIS A 44 2.64 -14.59 7.24
N ALA A 45 3.88 -15.07 7.05
CA ALA A 45 4.77 -15.41 8.17
C ALA A 45 5.14 -14.18 9.02
N ASP A 46 5.27 -13.00 8.41
CA ASP A 46 5.56 -11.76 9.14
C ASP A 46 4.35 -11.23 9.92
N PHE A 47 3.12 -11.65 9.58
CA PHE A 47 1.88 -11.26 10.29
C PHE A 47 1.43 -12.28 11.34
N ALA A 48 2.01 -13.47 11.34
CA ALA A 48 1.56 -14.58 12.19
C ALA A 48 1.90 -14.38 13.68
N ASP A 49 2.88 -13.54 14.00
CA ASP A 49 3.35 -13.28 15.36
C ASP A 49 3.57 -11.78 15.59
N VAL A 50 2.67 -11.18 16.38
CA VAL A 50 2.70 -9.75 16.68
C VAL A 50 3.92 -9.33 17.50
N ASP A 51 4.38 -10.18 18.43
CA ASP A 51 5.52 -9.87 19.28
C ASP A 51 6.81 -9.92 18.46
N ALA A 52 6.94 -10.92 17.58
CA ALA A 52 8.05 -10.99 16.62
C ALA A 52 8.01 -9.81 15.63
N ALA A 53 6.84 -9.44 15.12
CA ALA A 53 6.68 -8.30 14.23
C ALA A 53 7.14 -6.99 14.90
N LEU A 54 6.77 -6.79 16.17
CA LEU A 54 7.17 -5.64 16.97
C LEU A 54 8.68 -5.65 17.26
N ALA A 55 9.25 -6.79 17.65
CA ALA A 55 10.68 -6.91 17.89
C ALA A 55 11.53 -6.57 16.66
N ARG A 56 11.06 -6.97 15.47
CA ARG A 56 11.74 -6.72 14.18
C ARG A 56 11.53 -5.30 13.64
N MET A 57 10.85 -4.39 14.35
CA MET A 57 10.60 -3.03 13.86
C MET A 57 11.88 -2.21 13.67
N TYR A 58 12.96 -2.56 14.37
CA TYR A 58 14.26 -1.88 14.32
C TYR A 58 15.31 -2.63 13.48
N GLU A 59 14.95 -3.78 12.91
CA GLU A 59 15.86 -4.52 12.03
C GLU A 59 15.84 -3.89 10.62
N VAL A 60 16.87 -3.11 10.30
CA VAL A 60 17.15 -2.72 8.92
C VAL A 60 17.90 -3.87 8.26
N LYS A 61 17.19 -4.73 7.54
CA LYS A 61 17.82 -5.72 6.65
C LYS A 61 17.96 -5.11 5.27
N ASP A 62 19.20 -4.85 4.87
CA ASP A 62 19.50 -4.28 3.55
C ASP A 62 18.79 -5.06 2.44
N GLY A 63 18.03 -4.34 1.62
CA GLY A 63 17.39 -4.86 0.41
C GLY A 63 16.08 -5.64 0.61
N GLN A 64 15.59 -5.86 1.84
CA GLN A 64 14.27 -6.48 2.04
C GLN A 64 13.14 -5.43 2.04
N VAL A 65 12.09 -5.69 1.27
CA VAL A 65 10.86 -4.90 1.31
C VAL A 65 10.21 -5.09 2.68
N ASN A 66 9.85 -4.00 3.36
CA ASN A 66 9.13 -4.07 4.63
C ASN A 66 7.65 -4.41 4.36
N PRO A 67 7.16 -5.59 4.78
CA PRO A 67 5.80 -6.05 4.47
C PRO A 67 4.71 -5.09 4.97
N PHE A 68 4.92 -4.49 6.14
CA PHE A 68 3.96 -3.58 6.76
C PHE A 68 3.88 -2.24 6.03
N LEU A 69 5.02 -1.73 5.56
CA LEU A 69 5.05 -0.54 4.71
C LEU A 69 4.39 -0.84 3.36
N HIS A 70 4.69 -2.00 2.77
CA HIS A 70 4.14 -2.44 1.50
C HIS A 70 2.60 -2.47 1.54
N LEU A 71 1.98 -3.18 2.49
CA LEU A 71 0.52 -3.17 2.59
C LEU A 71 -0.07 -1.80 2.96
N SER A 72 0.64 -0.98 3.76
CA SER A 72 0.19 0.40 4.04
C SER A 72 0.13 1.25 2.77
N MET A 73 1.04 1.03 1.82
CA MET A 73 1.01 1.69 0.52
C MET A 73 -0.19 1.24 -0.32
N HIS A 74 -0.57 -0.06 -0.30
CA HIS A 74 -1.81 -0.53 -0.92
C HIS A 74 -3.05 0.16 -0.34
N LEU A 75 -3.13 0.29 0.99
CA LEU A 75 -4.24 1.01 1.65
C LEU A 75 -4.26 2.48 1.25
N SER A 76 -3.10 3.13 1.16
CA SER A 76 -2.98 4.51 0.74
C SER A 76 -3.48 4.71 -0.69
N VAL A 77 -3.07 3.85 -1.64
CA VAL A 77 -3.56 3.90 -3.02
C VAL A 77 -5.08 3.63 -3.08
N SER A 78 -5.57 2.68 -2.29
CA SER A 78 -7.01 2.37 -2.20
C SER A 78 -7.82 3.57 -1.73
N GLU A 79 -7.35 4.27 -0.68
CA GLU A 79 -7.97 5.49 -0.18
C GLU A 79 -7.94 6.60 -1.22
N GLN A 80 -6.77 6.87 -1.83
CA GLN A 80 -6.59 7.83 -2.91
C GLN A 80 -7.60 7.61 -4.05
N CYS A 81 -7.80 6.36 -4.47
CA CYS A 81 -8.79 6.00 -5.48
C CYS A 81 -10.22 6.24 -4.99
N SER A 82 -10.54 5.84 -3.76
CA SER A 82 -11.87 6.01 -3.16
C SER A 82 -12.29 7.48 -3.14
N ILE A 83 -11.40 8.39 -2.70
CA ILE A 83 -11.69 9.82 -2.62
C ILE A 83 -11.30 10.61 -3.88
N ASP A 84 -10.72 9.95 -4.88
CA ASP A 84 -10.12 10.57 -6.07
C ASP A 84 -9.19 11.75 -5.74
N GLN A 85 -8.26 11.51 -4.82
CA GLN A 85 -7.26 12.50 -4.39
C GLN A 85 -5.86 11.89 -4.52
N PRO A 86 -4.96 12.42 -5.35
CA PRO A 86 -5.17 13.58 -6.23
C PRO A 86 -6.18 13.31 -7.35
N ARG A 87 -6.91 14.35 -7.77
CA ARG A 87 -7.99 14.25 -8.77
C ARG A 87 -7.52 13.57 -10.06
N GLY A 88 -8.21 12.51 -10.46
CA GLY A 88 -7.90 11.70 -11.64
C GLY A 88 -7.12 10.42 -11.35
N ILE A 89 -6.65 10.21 -10.11
CA ILE A 89 -5.96 8.97 -9.73
C ILE A 89 -6.84 7.75 -9.88
N ARG A 90 -8.14 7.85 -9.55
CA ARG A 90 -9.08 6.73 -9.65
C ARG A 90 -9.15 6.22 -11.09
N GLN A 91 -9.39 7.12 -12.03
CA GLN A 91 -9.46 6.78 -13.45
C GLN A 91 -8.12 6.23 -13.96
N ALA A 92 -7.00 6.80 -13.53
CA ALA A 92 -5.68 6.34 -13.95
C ALA A 92 -5.41 4.88 -13.50
N VAL A 93 -5.76 4.54 -12.26
CA VAL A 93 -5.62 3.18 -11.71
C VAL A 93 -6.62 2.21 -12.35
N GLU A 94 -7.86 2.63 -12.61
CA GLU A 94 -8.86 1.81 -13.32
C GLU A 94 -8.39 1.45 -14.74
N LEU A 95 -7.85 2.42 -15.49
CA LEU A 95 -7.29 2.17 -16.82
C LEU A 95 -6.07 1.25 -16.76
N LEU A 96 -5.18 1.45 -15.78
CA LEU A 96 -4.02 0.60 -15.60
C LEU A 96 -4.44 -0.84 -15.24
N THR A 97 -5.45 -0.99 -14.38
CA THR A 97 -6.02 -2.28 -13.99
C THR A 97 -6.59 -3.01 -15.20
N ALA A 98 -7.40 -2.33 -16.02
CA ALA A 98 -7.97 -2.90 -17.23
C ALA A 98 -6.88 -3.32 -18.24
N ARG A 99 -5.78 -2.56 -18.31
CA ARG A 99 -4.65 -2.87 -19.17
C ARG A 99 -3.83 -4.08 -18.69
N ARG A 100 -3.64 -4.21 -17.38
CA ARG A 100 -2.85 -5.30 -16.79
C ARG A 100 -3.65 -6.56 -16.53
N ASP A 101 -4.98 -6.49 -16.66
CA ASP A 101 -5.92 -7.53 -16.23
C ASP A 101 -5.68 -7.96 -14.77
N SER A 102 -5.27 -7.00 -13.93
CA SER A 102 -4.84 -7.25 -12.55
C SER A 102 -4.80 -5.97 -11.74
N LEU A 103 -5.67 -5.89 -10.73
CA LEU A 103 -5.67 -4.78 -9.78
C LEU A 103 -4.39 -4.78 -8.93
N HIS A 104 -3.93 -5.97 -8.54
CA HIS A 104 -2.71 -6.15 -7.76
C HIS A 104 -1.48 -5.60 -8.52
N THR A 105 -1.33 -5.96 -9.80
CA THR A 105 -0.24 -5.43 -10.64
C THR A 105 -0.36 -3.92 -10.83
N ALA A 106 -1.57 -3.40 -11.06
CA ALA A 106 -1.80 -1.97 -11.19
C ALA A 106 -1.45 -1.20 -9.91
N HIS A 107 -1.78 -1.74 -8.73
CA HIS A 107 -1.39 -1.15 -7.46
C HIS A 107 0.13 -1.12 -7.28
N HIS A 108 0.86 -2.18 -7.60
CA HIS A 108 2.33 -2.18 -7.54
C HIS A 108 2.95 -1.09 -8.44
N GLU A 109 2.51 -1.00 -9.69
CA GLU A 109 2.99 0.04 -10.62
C GLU A 109 2.62 1.47 -10.15
N THR A 110 1.48 1.61 -9.48
CA THR A 110 1.04 2.86 -8.86
C THR A 110 1.90 3.20 -7.63
N MET A 111 2.25 2.20 -6.83
CA MET A 111 3.13 2.34 -5.66
C MET A 111 4.54 2.81 -6.06
N ASP A 112 5.06 2.36 -7.20
CA ASP A 112 6.33 2.87 -7.75
C ASP A 112 6.25 4.37 -8.05
N ALA A 113 5.14 4.81 -8.65
CA ALA A 113 4.90 6.22 -8.95
C ALA A 113 4.72 7.06 -7.67
N LEU A 114 4.02 6.51 -6.68
CA LEU A 114 3.85 7.11 -5.35
C LEU A 114 5.21 7.26 -4.63
N GLY A 115 6.01 6.20 -4.63
CA GLY A 115 7.36 6.19 -4.04
C GLY A 115 8.27 7.21 -4.73
N GLN A 116 8.23 7.30 -6.05
CA GLN A 116 8.96 8.31 -6.81
C GLN A 116 8.55 9.74 -6.40
N MET A 117 7.25 10.03 -6.33
CA MET A 117 6.76 11.36 -5.92
C MET A 117 7.25 11.72 -4.51
N ILE A 118 7.17 10.79 -3.56
CA ILE A 118 7.63 11.00 -2.18
C ILE A 118 9.14 11.25 -2.15
N TRP A 119 9.92 10.44 -2.88
CA TRP A 119 11.37 10.59 -2.94
C TRP A 119 11.79 11.93 -3.58
N GLU A 120 11.13 12.35 -4.66
CA GLU A 120 11.37 13.64 -5.31
C GLU A 120 11.03 14.82 -4.40
N SER A 121 9.93 14.72 -3.66
CA SER A 121 9.53 15.71 -2.64
C SER A 121 10.58 15.83 -1.54
N GLN A 122 11.03 14.70 -0.97
CA GLN A 122 12.08 14.67 0.05
C GLN A 122 13.40 15.26 -0.45
N ARG A 123 13.83 14.85 -1.66
CA ARG A 123 15.10 15.31 -2.25
C ARG A 123 15.09 16.80 -2.57
N SER A 124 13.95 17.33 -3.04
CA SER A 124 13.83 18.73 -3.47
C SER A 124 13.37 19.69 -2.36
N GLY A 125 12.88 19.17 -1.23
CA GLY A 125 12.26 19.94 -0.16
C GLY A 125 10.93 20.60 -0.54
N ARG A 126 10.35 20.22 -1.69
CA ARG A 126 9.06 20.75 -2.18
C ARG A 126 7.92 19.81 -1.78
N PRO A 127 6.66 20.31 -1.71
CA PRO A 127 5.51 19.45 -1.51
C PRO A 127 5.41 18.34 -2.58
N PRO A 128 4.80 17.18 -2.27
CA PRO A 128 4.54 16.12 -3.24
C PRO A 128 3.77 16.63 -4.47
N ASP A 129 4.25 16.28 -5.66
CA ASP A 129 3.64 16.68 -6.92
C ASP A 129 2.61 15.64 -7.39
N GLY A 130 1.35 15.87 -7.01
CA GLY A 130 0.24 14.99 -7.38
C GLY A 130 0.00 14.90 -8.90
N HIS A 131 0.34 15.94 -9.67
CA HIS A 131 0.19 15.89 -11.13
C HIS A 131 1.24 14.98 -11.76
N ALA A 132 2.51 15.13 -11.35
CA ALA A 132 3.59 14.25 -11.81
C ALA A 132 3.32 12.78 -11.45
N TYR A 133 2.75 12.52 -10.28
CA TYR A 133 2.29 11.20 -9.85
C TYR A 133 1.21 10.63 -10.78
N ILE A 134 0.12 11.36 -11.03
CA ILE A 134 -0.96 10.91 -11.92
C ILE A 134 -0.44 10.67 -13.34
N ASP A 135 0.35 11.61 -13.88
CA ASP A 135 0.93 11.47 -15.22
C ASP A 135 1.79 10.21 -15.33
N ALA A 136 2.53 9.86 -14.26
CA ALA A 136 3.34 8.65 -14.23
C ALA A 136 2.48 7.37 -14.25
N VAL A 137 1.33 7.35 -13.56
CA VAL A 137 0.37 6.23 -13.61
C VAL A 137 -0.30 6.15 -14.99
N GLN A 138 -0.77 7.27 -15.53
CA GLN A 138 -1.42 7.33 -16.85
C GLN A 138 -0.48 6.89 -17.97
N ARG A 139 0.81 7.26 -17.93
CA ARG A 139 1.80 6.77 -18.90
C ARG A 139 1.91 5.25 -18.90
N ARG A 140 1.84 4.60 -17.73
CA ARG A 140 1.85 3.13 -17.63
C ARG A 140 0.56 2.52 -18.15
N ALA A 141 -0.57 3.21 -17.99
CA ALA A 141 -1.86 2.79 -18.53
C ALA A 141 -1.96 2.93 -20.05
N THR A 142 -1.18 3.81 -20.69
CA THR A 142 -1.38 4.20 -22.11
C THR A 142 -0.21 3.89 -23.04
N ARG A 143 1.02 3.70 -22.56
CA ARG A 143 2.18 3.36 -23.42
C ARG A 143 2.23 1.89 -23.77
N ASP A 144 2.00 1.53 -25.03
CA ASP A 144 2.18 0.19 -25.62
C ASP A 144 3.46 -0.53 -25.16
#